data_AF-A0A4Q3KWZ8-F1
#
_entry.id   AF-A0A4Q3KWZ8-F1
#
_cell.length_a   1.000
_cell.length_b   1.000
_cell.length_c   1.000
_cell.angle_alpha   90.00
_cell.angle_beta   90.00
_cell.angle_gamma   90.00
#
_symmetry.space_group_name_H-M   'P 1'
#
loop_
_entity.id
_entity.type
_entity.pdbx_description
1 polymer ?
#
loop_
_entity_poly.entity_id
_entity_poly.type
_entity_poly.pdbx_seq_one_letter_code
_entity_poly.pdbx_strand_id
1 'polypeptide(L)'
;MNLVRRANALPAKLQRQTGFTLLEVLVVISLLSLIMLALGSALRTAAQTEERVDLRLQRVDELRVAQNFLRSVLERISSRKITAQVPLGASQFFFAGGPQELSWVGVMPARYGAGGRYHFRLGLADRASTGALVLQYTPWVDSSTLPNWGGAESYTLATGVTALALQYEDARTEPPTWTPAWTEIDALPQRVGIFIETAAGSWPDLVVVLRTLPASDARSNAATFGGG
;
A
#
# COMPACT_ATOMS: atom_id res chain seq x y z
N MET A 1 -104.97 35.13 33.62
CA MET A 1 -103.91 35.33 32.60
C MET A 1 -102.56 35.38 33.32
N ASN A 2 -101.72 34.34 33.28
CA ASN A 2 -100.60 34.17 32.31
C ASN A 2 -99.65 35.39 32.30
N LEU A 3 -98.33 35.34 32.55
CA LEU A 3 -97.31 34.29 32.39
C LEU A 3 -96.07 34.53 33.28
N VAL A 4 -95.58 33.42 33.83
CA VAL A 4 -94.18 32.97 33.97
C VAL A 4 -93.09 33.85 33.31
N ARG A 5 -92.01 34.15 34.06
CA ARG A 5 -90.66 34.18 33.50
C ARG A 5 -89.62 33.70 34.53
N ARG A 6 -89.28 32.42 34.45
CA ARG A 6 -88.13 31.82 35.15
C ARG A 6 -86.85 32.24 34.42
N ALA A 7 -85.91 32.83 35.13
CA ALA A 7 -84.53 32.96 34.66
C ALA A 7 -83.78 31.67 34.98
N ASN A 8 -83.46 30.88 33.96
CA ASN A 8 -82.53 29.75 34.09
C ASN A 8 -81.11 30.30 34.19
N ALA A 9 -80.46 30.09 35.34
CA ALA A 9 -79.02 30.19 35.45
C ALA A 9 -78.40 29.00 34.71
N LEU A 10 -77.56 29.28 33.70
CA LEU A 10 -76.75 28.24 33.04
C LEU A 10 -75.70 27.73 34.04
N PRO A 11 -75.58 26.41 34.25
CA PRO A 11 -74.49 25.88 35.06
C PRO A 11 -73.16 26.12 34.34
N ALA A 12 -72.25 26.86 34.98
CA ALA A 12 -70.88 26.98 34.53
C ALA A 12 -70.25 25.57 34.49
N LYS A 13 -69.80 25.15 33.32
CA LYS A 13 -69.04 23.90 33.12
C LYS A 13 -67.72 24.06 33.86
N LEU A 14 -67.60 23.49 35.06
CA LEU A 14 -66.32 23.35 35.76
C LEU A 14 -65.41 22.51 34.87
N GLN A 15 -64.52 23.17 34.12
CA GLN A 15 -63.40 22.52 33.47
C GLN A 15 -62.55 21.91 34.58
N ARG A 16 -62.62 20.58 34.72
CA ARG A 16 -61.64 19.82 35.49
C ARG A 16 -60.28 20.06 34.84
N GLN A 17 -59.45 20.86 35.48
CA GLN A 17 -58.02 20.87 35.21
C GLN A 17 -57.51 19.49 35.61
N THR A 18 -57.24 18.65 34.61
CA THR A 18 -56.44 17.45 34.78
C THR A 18 -55.02 17.90 35.06
N GLY A 19 -54.69 18.08 36.34
CA GLY A 19 -53.32 18.35 36.76
C GLY A 19 -52.41 17.24 36.25
N PHE A 20 -51.32 17.63 35.58
CA PHE A 20 -50.27 16.75 35.12
C PHE A 20 -49.91 15.75 36.21
N THR A 21 -50.08 14.46 35.93
CA THR A 21 -49.77 13.42 36.92
C THR A 21 -48.25 13.27 37.01
N LEU A 22 -47.72 12.97 38.20
CA LEU A 22 -46.30 12.62 38.38
C LEU A 22 -45.86 11.49 37.42
N LEU A 23 -46.80 10.58 37.10
CA LEU A 23 -46.61 9.51 36.12
C LEU A 23 -46.29 10.06 34.72
N GLU A 24 -46.95 11.12 34.29
CA GLU A 24 -46.76 11.73 32.97
C GLU A 24 -45.39 12.39 32.85
N VAL A 25 -44.97 13.12 33.89
CA VAL A 25 -43.61 13.68 33.95
C VAL A 25 -42.56 12.58 33.96
N LEU A 26 -42.80 11.48 34.68
CA LEU A 26 -41.90 10.31 34.73
C LEU A 26 -41.80 9.63 33.36
N VAL A 27 -42.92 9.43 32.66
CA VAL A 27 -42.93 8.84 31.31
C VAL A 27 -42.19 9.74 30.31
N VAL A 28 -42.38 11.06 30.38
CA VAL A 28 -41.70 12.02 29.50
C VAL A 28 -40.19 12.02 29.72
N ILE A 29 -39.70 12.06 30.96
CA ILE A 29 -38.26 12.01 31.24
C ILE A 29 -37.64 10.65 30.87
N SER A 30 -38.38 9.54 31.03
CA SER A 30 -37.94 8.21 30.60
C SER A 30 -37.81 8.13 29.08
N LEU A 31 -38.82 8.60 28.34
CA LEU A 31 -38.78 8.66 26.87
C LEU A 31 -37.64 9.56 26.38
N LEU A 32 -37.48 10.74 26.99
CA LEU A 32 -36.39 11.66 26.64
C LEU A 32 -35.01 11.02 26.87
N SER A 33 -34.84 10.31 27.99
CA SER A 33 -33.60 9.60 28.31
C SER A 33 -33.29 8.48 27.30
N LEU A 34 -34.31 7.72 26.88
CA LEU A 34 -34.16 6.68 25.84
C LEU A 34 -33.79 7.29 24.48
N ILE A 35 -34.41 8.41 24.10
CA ILE A 35 -34.09 9.13 22.86
C ILE A 35 -32.65 9.64 22.89
N MET A 36 -32.21 10.24 24.00
CA MET A 36 -30.82 10.70 24.15
C MET A 36 -29.81 9.56 24.09
N LEU A 37 -30.10 8.41 24.71
CA LEU A 37 -29.24 7.21 24.63
C LEU A 37 -29.16 6.66 23.21
N ALA A 38 -30.30 6.57 22.51
CA ALA A 38 -30.34 6.11 21.12
C ALA A 38 -29.56 7.05 20.19
N LEU A 39 -29.71 8.37 20.36
CA LEU A 39 -29.01 9.37 19.56
C LEU A 39 -27.50 9.35 19.85
N GLY A 40 -27.10 9.26 21.12
CA GLY A 40 -25.69 9.14 21.51
C GLY A 40 -25.05 7.86 20.96
N SER A 41 -25.78 6.75 20.96
CA SER A 41 -25.35 5.50 20.34
C SER A 41 -25.17 5.64 18.83
N ALA A 42 -26.17 6.22 18.13
CA ALA A 42 -26.12 6.43 16.69
C ALA A 42 -24.95 7.35 16.27
N LEU A 43 -24.71 8.45 17.00
CA LEU A 43 -23.58 9.36 16.76
C LEU A 43 -22.23 8.65 16.98
N ARG A 44 -22.12 7.84 18.05
CA ARG A 44 -20.91 7.06 18.32
C ARG A 44 -20.66 6.00 17.25
N THR A 45 -21.69 5.30 16.79
CA THR A 45 -21.57 4.32 15.71
C THR A 45 -21.21 4.99 14.38
N ALA A 46 -21.79 6.16 14.08
CA ALA A 46 -21.44 6.93 12.88
C ALA A 46 -19.97 7.40 12.91
N ALA A 47 -19.52 7.98 14.03
CA ALA A 47 -18.12 8.40 14.21
C ALA A 47 -17.13 7.23 14.11
N GLN A 48 -17.45 6.07 14.70
CA GLN A 48 -16.66 4.84 14.56
C GLN A 48 -16.67 4.27 13.13
N THR A 49 -17.69 4.57 12.33
CA THR A 49 -17.78 4.13 10.93
C THR A 49 -16.90 5.01 10.05
N GLU A 50 -16.85 6.32 10.29
CA GLU A 50 -15.98 7.27 9.59
C GLU A 50 -14.49 6.92 9.82
N GLU A 51 -14.08 6.70 11.06
CA GLU A 51 -12.70 6.30 11.41
C GLU A 51 -12.28 4.97 10.74
N ARG A 52 -13.19 4.00 10.65
CA ARG A 52 -12.93 2.71 9.96
C ARG A 52 -12.85 2.85 8.45
N VAL A 53 -13.61 3.76 7.86
CA VAL A 53 -13.57 4.04 6.42
C VAL A 53 -12.27 4.76 6.07
N ASP A 54 -11.86 5.75 6.87
CA ASP A 54 -10.62 6.50 6.67
C ASP A 54 -9.37 5.61 6.75
N LEU A 55 -9.28 4.74 7.76
CA LEU A 55 -8.18 3.78 7.88
C LEU A 55 -8.12 2.79 6.71
N ARG A 56 -9.27 2.43 6.14
CA ARG A 56 -9.31 1.54 4.97
C ARG A 56 -8.87 2.27 3.70
N LEU A 57 -9.23 3.54 3.53
CA LEU A 57 -8.82 4.35 2.39
C LEU A 57 -7.31 4.65 2.42
N GLN A 58 -6.76 5.02 3.58
CA GLN A 58 -5.32 5.25 3.74
C GLN A 58 -4.49 4.01 3.38
N ARG A 59 -4.91 2.82 3.82
CA ARG A 59 -4.22 1.56 3.51
C ARG A 59 -4.24 1.20 2.01
N VAL A 60 -5.34 1.52 1.32
CA VAL A 60 -5.43 1.30 -0.14
C VAL A 60 -4.51 2.26 -0.90
N ASP A 61 -4.37 3.50 -0.42
CA ASP A 61 -3.48 4.48 -1.06
C ASP A 61 -2.00 4.12 -0.84
N GLU A 62 -1.61 3.72 0.37
CA GLU A 62 -0.26 3.22 0.67
C GLU A 62 0.13 2.03 -0.21
N LEU A 63 -0.78 1.06 -0.36
CA LEU A 63 -0.62 -0.09 -1.25
C LEU A 63 -0.37 0.36 -2.70
N ARG A 64 -1.18 1.29 -3.20
CA ARG A 64 -1.06 1.82 -4.56
C ARG A 64 0.27 2.56 -4.77
N VAL A 65 0.71 3.34 -3.79
CA VAL A 65 1.99 4.05 -3.83
C VAL A 65 3.16 3.06 -3.87
N ALA A 66 3.15 2.04 -3.01
CA ALA A 66 4.18 1.01 -2.97
C ALA A 66 4.26 0.21 -4.28
N GLN A 67 3.12 -0.18 -4.85
CA GLN A 67 3.07 -0.87 -6.14
C GLN A 67 3.59 -0.01 -7.29
N ASN A 68 3.19 1.26 -7.36
CA ASN A 68 3.66 2.18 -8.40
C ASN A 68 5.16 2.44 -8.28
N PHE A 69 5.67 2.56 -7.06
CA PHE A 69 7.11 2.66 -6.82
C PHE A 69 7.83 1.39 -7.28
N LEU A 70 7.40 0.21 -6.84
CA LEU A 70 8.01 -1.07 -7.20
C LEU A 70 8.01 -1.31 -8.71
N ARG A 71 6.88 -1.03 -9.38
CA ARG A 71 6.80 -1.05 -10.85
C ARG A 71 7.83 -0.11 -11.48
N SER A 72 7.95 1.11 -10.97
CA SER A 72 8.85 2.11 -11.56
C SER A 72 10.34 1.77 -11.43
N VAL A 73 10.75 1.10 -10.34
CA VAL A 73 12.15 0.67 -10.17
C VAL A 73 12.48 -0.62 -10.93
N LEU A 74 11.49 -1.47 -11.22
CA LEU A 74 11.66 -2.71 -11.99
C LEU A 74 11.49 -2.54 -13.51
N GLU A 75 10.73 -1.55 -13.97
CA GLU A 75 10.47 -1.37 -15.41
C GLU A 75 11.77 -1.14 -16.21
N ARG A 76 12.77 -0.50 -15.60
CA ARG A 76 14.03 -0.14 -16.27
C ARG A 76 15.22 -0.77 -15.56
N ILE A 77 15.70 -1.88 -16.12
CA ILE A 77 16.84 -2.64 -15.56
C ILE A 77 18.09 -2.48 -16.42
N SER A 78 19.26 -2.60 -15.81
CA SER A 78 20.54 -2.59 -16.52
C SER A 78 20.81 -3.93 -17.20
N SER A 79 21.16 -3.89 -18.49
CA SER A 79 21.74 -5.02 -19.22
C SER A 79 23.27 -4.99 -19.26
N ARG A 80 23.90 -4.17 -18.39
CA ARG A 80 25.36 -4.11 -18.31
C ARG A 80 25.89 -5.39 -17.67
N LYS A 81 26.84 -6.04 -18.35
CA LYS A 81 27.53 -7.21 -17.81
C LYS A 81 28.47 -6.81 -16.67
N ILE A 82 28.58 -7.68 -15.67
CA ILE A 82 29.55 -7.58 -14.59
C ILE A 82 30.95 -7.80 -15.18
N THR A 83 31.87 -6.91 -14.88
CA THR A 83 33.28 -6.97 -15.32
C THR A 83 34.19 -7.55 -14.23
N ALA A 84 33.72 -7.59 -12.98
CA ALA A 84 34.39 -8.32 -11.92
C ALA A 84 34.43 -9.84 -12.22
N GLN A 85 35.26 -10.57 -11.49
CA GLN A 85 35.30 -12.02 -11.59
C GLN A 85 33.97 -12.63 -11.12
N VAL A 86 33.17 -13.08 -12.09
CA VAL A 86 31.90 -13.78 -11.84
C VAL A 86 32.19 -15.28 -11.72
N PRO A 87 31.70 -15.97 -10.66
CA PRO A 87 31.81 -17.42 -10.55
C PRO A 87 31.21 -18.15 -11.77
N LEU A 88 31.77 -19.31 -12.11
CA LEU A 88 31.22 -20.14 -13.19
C LEU A 88 29.78 -20.54 -12.87
N GLY A 89 28.85 -20.30 -13.81
CA GLY A 89 27.42 -20.59 -13.63
C GLY A 89 26.63 -19.52 -12.87
N ALA A 90 27.24 -18.38 -12.53
CA ALA A 90 26.51 -17.21 -12.03
C ALA A 90 26.11 -16.25 -13.17
N SER A 91 25.07 -15.47 -12.94
CA SER A 91 24.57 -14.46 -13.88
C SER A 91 25.68 -13.47 -14.27
N GLN A 92 25.79 -13.20 -15.58
CA GLN A 92 26.70 -12.18 -16.09
C GLN A 92 26.16 -10.76 -15.89
N PHE A 93 24.91 -10.60 -15.44
CA PHE A 93 24.29 -9.30 -15.19
C PHE A 93 24.16 -9.03 -13.70
N PHE A 94 24.01 -7.76 -13.33
CA PHE A 94 23.51 -7.41 -12.00
C PHE A 94 22.01 -7.69 -11.93
N PHE A 95 21.65 -8.97 -12.04
CA PHE A 95 20.31 -9.49 -11.91
C PHE A 95 20.40 -10.89 -11.31
N ALA A 96 19.73 -11.09 -10.17
CA ALA A 96 19.55 -12.40 -9.56
C ALA A 96 18.09 -12.52 -9.10
N GLY A 97 17.38 -13.50 -9.66
CA GLY A 97 15.97 -13.73 -9.38
C GLY A 97 15.74 -15.09 -8.71
N GLY A 98 15.50 -15.09 -7.41
CA GLY A 98 15.05 -16.24 -6.65
C GLY A 98 13.54 -16.22 -6.39
N PRO A 99 12.98 -17.24 -5.70
CA PRO A 99 11.54 -17.34 -5.46
C PRO A 99 11.01 -16.33 -4.43
N GLN A 100 11.88 -15.77 -3.57
CA GLN A 100 11.51 -14.84 -2.49
C GLN A 100 12.48 -13.67 -2.35
N GLU A 101 13.50 -13.58 -3.22
CA GLU A 101 14.42 -12.46 -3.27
C GLU A 101 14.73 -12.12 -4.73
N LEU A 102 14.74 -10.84 -5.05
CA LEU A 102 15.09 -10.32 -6.37
C LEU A 102 16.09 -9.18 -6.20
N SER A 103 17.23 -9.26 -6.87
CA SER A 103 18.18 -8.15 -6.95
C SER A 103 18.45 -7.75 -8.38
N TRP A 104 18.56 -6.45 -8.63
CA TRP A 104 18.83 -5.90 -9.94
C TRP A 104 19.52 -4.54 -9.86
N VAL A 105 20.10 -4.07 -10.96
CA VAL A 105 20.43 -2.64 -11.13
C VAL A 105 19.35 -1.96 -11.94
N GLY A 106 18.83 -0.84 -11.44
CA GLY A 106 17.79 -0.04 -12.10
C GLY A 106 18.02 1.45 -11.90
N VAL A 107 17.02 2.27 -12.24
CA VAL A 107 17.04 3.73 -12.02
C VAL A 107 16.11 4.09 -10.88
N MET A 108 16.63 4.81 -9.88
CA MET A 108 15.81 5.37 -8.82
C MET A 108 15.00 6.56 -9.35
N PRO A 109 13.66 6.57 -9.24
CA PRO A 109 12.86 7.73 -9.66
C PRO A 109 13.18 8.95 -8.79
N ALA A 110 13.31 10.12 -9.40
CA ALA A 110 13.68 11.37 -8.71
C ALA A 110 12.75 11.77 -7.55
N ARG A 111 11.50 11.32 -7.57
CA ARG A 111 10.53 11.59 -6.48
C ARG A 111 10.81 10.79 -5.20
N TYR A 112 11.70 9.80 -5.24
CA TYR A 112 12.03 8.93 -4.09
C TYR A 112 13.51 8.97 -3.70
N GLY A 113 14.34 9.82 -4.32
CA GLY A 113 15.76 9.91 -4.03
C GLY A 113 16.50 10.82 -5.02
N ALA A 114 17.85 10.83 -4.94
CA ALA A 114 18.70 11.72 -5.74
C ALA A 114 18.72 11.44 -7.26
N GLY A 115 17.91 10.49 -7.74
CA GLY A 115 17.96 9.99 -9.12
C GLY A 115 19.25 9.19 -9.39
N GLY A 116 19.36 8.60 -10.59
CA GLY A 116 20.54 7.81 -10.97
C GLY A 116 20.35 6.30 -10.80
N ARG A 117 21.43 5.54 -11.03
CA ARG A 117 21.41 4.07 -10.99
C ARG A 117 21.70 3.55 -9.59
N TYR A 118 20.94 2.53 -9.19
CA TYR A 118 21.07 1.89 -7.89
C TYR A 118 21.04 0.38 -8.07
N HIS A 119 21.74 -0.32 -7.18
CA HIS A 119 21.43 -1.70 -6.88
C HIS A 119 20.17 -1.72 -6.02
N PHE A 120 19.26 -2.62 -6.35
CA PHE A 120 18.04 -2.88 -5.61
C PHE A 120 18.02 -4.34 -5.16
N ARG A 121 17.47 -4.59 -3.97
CA ARG A 121 17.16 -5.92 -3.45
C ARG A 121 15.79 -5.91 -2.80
N LEU A 122 14.85 -6.62 -3.41
CA LEU A 122 13.52 -6.88 -2.89
C LEU A 122 13.53 -8.20 -2.13
N GLY A 123 13.00 -8.23 -0.92
CA GLY A 123 12.84 -9.46 -0.15
C GLY A 123 12.05 -9.23 1.13
N LEU A 124 11.95 -10.27 1.96
CA LEU A 124 11.30 -10.21 3.27
C LEU A 124 12.33 -9.88 4.36
N ALA A 125 12.04 -8.85 5.17
CA ALA A 125 12.71 -8.59 6.44
C ALA A 125 11.94 -9.28 7.58
N ASP A 126 12.68 -9.92 8.48
CA ASP A 126 12.21 -10.69 9.65
C ASP A 126 11.26 -11.87 9.38
N ARG A 127 11.65 -13.08 9.81
CA ARG A 127 10.88 -14.33 9.66
C ARG A 127 10.05 -14.72 10.90
N ALA A 128 9.80 -13.79 11.83
CA ALA A 128 9.01 -14.06 13.02
C ALA A 128 7.52 -13.76 12.79
N SER A 129 6.75 -14.74 12.32
CA SER A 129 5.29 -14.80 12.16
C SER A 129 4.58 -13.82 11.21
N THR A 130 5.05 -12.57 11.06
CA THR A 130 4.61 -11.62 10.03
C THR A 130 5.81 -10.82 9.55
N GLY A 131 6.20 -11.01 8.29
CA GLY A 131 7.35 -10.33 7.70
C GLY A 131 6.99 -8.94 7.17
N ALA A 132 8.03 -8.15 6.88
CA ALA A 132 7.90 -6.91 6.11
C ALA A 132 8.48 -7.12 4.71
N LEU A 133 7.79 -6.67 3.66
CA LEU A 133 8.38 -6.59 2.33
C LEU A 133 9.25 -5.34 2.29
N VAL A 134 10.53 -5.52 2.02
CA VAL A 134 11.52 -4.43 2.04
C VAL A 134 12.23 -4.37 0.71
N LEU A 135 12.40 -3.14 0.21
CA LEU A 135 13.30 -2.81 -0.88
C LEU A 135 14.55 -2.16 -0.29
N GLN A 136 15.67 -2.84 -0.41
CA GLN A 136 16.98 -2.30 -0.07
C GLN A 136 17.65 -1.72 -1.31
N TYR A 137 18.39 -0.63 -1.13
CA TYR A 137 19.10 -0.01 -2.24
C TYR A 137 20.42 0.64 -1.82
N THR A 138 21.36 0.64 -2.75
CA THR A 138 22.66 1.31 -2.63
C THR A 138 23.08 1.85 -3.99
N PRO A 139 23.75 3.02 -4.07
CA PRO A 139 24.15 3.60 -5.34
C PRO A 139 24.98 2.63 -6.19
N TRP A 140 24.71 2.59 -7.49
CA TRP A 140 25.55 1.86 -8.45
C TRP A 140 26.76 2.74 -8.81
N VAL A 141 27.96 2.15 -8.75
CA VAL A 141 29.22 2.85 -9.05
C VAL A 141 29.72 2.49 -10.46
N ASP A 142 30.01 1.21 -10.69
CA ASP A 142 30.52 0.71 -11.96
C ASP A 142 30.20 -0.78 -12.17
N SER A 143 30.67 -1.38 -13.27
CA SER A 143 30.43 -2.79 -13.57
C SER A 143 31.36 -3.77 -12.86
N SER A 144 32.37 -3.28 -12.12
CA SER A 144 33.29 -4.10 -11.32
C SER A 144 32.93 -4.13 -9.83
N THR A 145 32.05 -3.24 -9.37
CA THR A 145 31.69 -3.11 -7.97
C THR A 145 30.41 -3.88 -7.66
N LEU A 146 30.49 -4.82 -6.70
CA LEU A 146 29.33 -5.54 -6.17
C LEU A 146 28.65 -4.71 -5.05
N PRO A 147 27.32 -4.85 -4.87
CA PRO A 147 26.61 -4.09 -3.83
C PRO A 147 27.02 -4.53 -2.41
N ASN A 148 27.21 -3.57 -1.53
CA ASN A 148 27.35 -3.82 -0.08
C ASN A 148 25.99 -3.68 0.61
N TRP A 149 25.33 -4.81 0.87
CA TRP A 149 24.02 -4.81 1.51
C TRP A 149 24.04 -4.47 3.00
N GLY A 150 25.19 -4.57 3.68
CA GLY A 150 25.29 -4.27 5.11
C GLY A 150 25.13 -2.78 5.43
N GLY A 151 25.37 -1.90 4.45
CA GLY A 151 25.16 -0.46 4.54
C GLY A 151 24.06 0.07 3.62
N ALA A 152 23.20 -0.80 3.09
CA ALA A 152 22.15 -0.39 2.18
C ALA A 152 21.00 0.29 2.93
N GLU A 153 20.45 1.34 2.33
CA GLU A 153 19.21 1.94 2.78
C GLU A 153 18.06 0.95 2.57
N SER A 154 17.04 1.00 3.44
CA SER A 154 15.92 0.07 3.42
C SER A 154 14.61 0.83 3.41
N TYR A 155 13.72 0.50 2.48
CA TYR A 155 12.37 1.05 2.38
C TYR A 155 11.33 -0.06 2.54
N THR A 156 10.50 0.05 3.57
CA THR A 156 9.41 -0.89 3.81
C THR A 156 8.26 -0.62 2.86
N LEU A 157 7.97 -1.57 1.97
CA LEU A 157 6.86 -1.51 1.01
C LEU A 157 5.55 -1.99 1.63
N ALA A 158 5.63 -3.00 2.51
CA ALA A 158 4.47 -3.64 3.12
C ALA A 158 4.83 -4.22 4.49
N THR A 159 3.87 -4.21 5.40
CA THR A 159 3.94 -4.90 6.70
C THR A 159 2.92 -6.02 6.77
N GLY A 160 3.13 -7.00 7.64
CA GLY A 160 2.16 -8.08 7.82
C GLY A 160 2.13 -9.07 6.66
N VAL A 161 3.26 -9.20 5.94
CA VAL A 161 3.41 -10.10 4.80
C VAL A 161 3.51 -11.53 5.30
N THR A 162 2.64 -12.38 4.78
CA THR A 162 2.54 -13.80 5.14
C THR A 162 3.13 -14.69 4.06
N ALA A 163 3.10 -14.27 2.79
CA ALA A 163 3.79 -14.94 1.70
C ALA A 163 4.31 -13.95 0.64
N LEU A 164 5.43 -14.30 0.04
CA LEU A 164 6.00 -13.67 -1.15
C LEU A 164 6.33 -14.79 -2.14
N ALA A 165 5.89 -14.62 -3.38
CA ALA A 165 6.32 -15.44 -4.51
C ALA A 165 6.74 -14.55 -5.68
N LEU A 166 7.89 -14.88 -6.25
CA LEU A 166 8.45 -14.24 -7.42
C LEU A 166 8.49 -15.25 -8.56
N GLN A 167 8.10 -14.81 -9.74
CA GLN A 167 8.16 -15.62 -10.96
C GLN A 167 8.76 -14.82 -12.10
N TYR A 168 9.38 -15.53 -13.03
CA TYR A 168 10.15 -14.96 -14.12
C TYR A 168 9.72 -15.58 -15.44
N GLU A 169 9.43 -14.75 -16.43
CA GLU A 169 9.03 -15.22 -17.76
C GLU A 169 10.26 -15.41 -18.65
N ASP A 170 10.45 -16.65 -19.11
CA ASP A 170 11.37 -16.99 -20.20
C ASP A 170 10.59 -17.08 -21.51
N ALA A 171 10.70 -16.04 -22.35
CA ALA A 171 10.12 -16.06 -23.69
C ALA A 171 11.14 -16.44 -24.78
N ARG A 172 12.27 -17.06 -24.41
CA ARG A 172 13.12 -17.77 -25.38
C ARG A 172 12.51 -19.13 -25.76
N THR A 173 11.60 -19.65 -24.92
CA THR A 173 10.77 -20.82 -25.22
C THR A 173 9.46 -20.38 -25.88
N GLU A 174 8.93 -21.20 -26.78
CA GLU A 174 7.60 -21.02 -27.36
C GLU A 174 6.72 -22.23 -26.99
N PRO A 175 5.65 -22.05 -26.18
CA PRO A 175 5.20 -20.79 -25.59
C PRO A 175 6.13 -20.29 -24.46
N PRO A 176 6.04 -19.01 -24.06
CA PRO A 176 6.79 -18.47 -22.93
C PRO A 176 6.48 -19.24 -21.64
N THR A 177 7.51 -19.50 -20.83
CA THR A 177 7.38 -20.28 -19.60
C THR A 177 7.67 -19.42 -18.36
N TRP A 178 6.87 -19.62 -17.31
CA TRP A 178 7.07 -18.95 -16.02
C TRP A 178 7.77 -19.88 -15.04
N THR A 179 8.88 -19.42 -14.46
CA THR A 179 9.67 -20.18 -13.48
C THR A 179 9.76 -19.44 -12.15
N PRO A 180 9.88 -20.15 -11.01
CA PRO A 180 10.02 -19.53 -9.68
C PRO A 180 11.44 -18.97 -9.43
N ALA A 181 12.41 -19.26 -10.30
CA ALA A 181 13.76 -18.74 -10.21
C ALA A 181 14.32 -18.55 -11.62
N TRP A 182 15.11 -17.49 -11.80
CA TRP A 182 15.80 -17.19 -13.05
C TRP A 182 17.21 -17.78 -13.02
N THR A 183 17.43 -18.84 -13.80
CA THR A 183 18.69 -19.60 -13.83
C THR A 183 19.60 -19.24 -15.01
N GLU A 184 19.12 -18.40 -15.91
CA GLU A 184 19.84 -18.08 -17.14
C GLU A 184 20.93 -17.06 -16.89
N ILE A 185 22.16 -17.44 -17.22
CA ILE A 185 23.35 -16.64 -16.91
C ILE A 185 23.63 -15.55 -17.96
N ASP A 186 23.18 -15.77 -19.19
CA ASP A 186 23.47 -14.94 -20.37
C ASP A 186 22.23 -14.20 -20.90
N ALA A 187 21.09 -14.30 -20.19
CA ALA A 187 19.85 -13.62 -20.53
C ALA A 187 19.17 -13.02 -19.30
N LEU A 188 18.35 -12.00 -19.53
CA LEU A 188 17.45 -11.41 -18.54
C LEU A 188 16.01 -11.88 -18.82
N PRO A 189 15.17 -12.00 -17.78
CA PRO A 189 13.76 -12.32 -17.99
C PRO A 189 13.05 -11.15 -18.66
N GLN A 190 11.98 -11.45 -19.38
CA GLN A 190 11.19 -10.41 -20.06
C GLN A 190 10.14 -9.80 -19.13
N ARG A 191 9.63 -10.60 -18.20
CA ARG A 191 8.70 -10.16 -17.17
C ARG A 191 9.06 -10.74 -15.81
N VAL A 192 8.68 -9.98 -14.79
CA VAL A 192 8.69 -10.44 -13.39
C VAL A 192 7.26 -10.36 -12.88
N GLY A 193 6.81 -11.46 -12.28
CA GLY A 193 5.57 -11.57 -11.52
C GLY A 193 5.89 -11.49 -10.03
N ILE A 194 5.17 -10.65 -9.30
CA ILE A 194 5.32 -10.45 -7.87
C ILE A 194 3.96 -10.66 -7.22
N PHE A 195 3.89 -11.67 -6.37
CA PHE A 195 2.66 -12.10 -5.69
C PHE A 195 2.89 -12.01 -4.19
N ILE A 196 2.05 -11.24 -3.51
CA ILE A 196 2.24 -10.89 -2.09
C ILE A 196 0.93 -11.17 -1.35
N GLU A 197 1.02 -11.98 -0.30
CA GLU A 197 -0.07 -12.19 0.64
C GLU A 197 0.22 -11.47 1.95
N THR A 198 -0.79 -10.84 2.52
CA THR A 198 -0.69 -10.19 3.83
C THR A 198 -1.81 -10.66 4.75
N ALA A 199 -1.65 -10.45 6.06
CA ALA A 199 -2.69 -10.70 7.05
C ALA A 199 -3.98 -9.89 6.79
N ALA A 200 -3.90 -8.79 6.03
CA ALA A 200 -5.03 -7.95 5.65
C ALA A 200 -5.68 -8.38 4.30
N GLY A 201 -5.08 -9.32 3.57
CA GLY A 201 -5.52 -9.79 2.26
C GLY A 201 -4.42 -9.78 1.20
N SER A 202 -4.76 -10.32 0.03
CA SER A 202 -3.86 -10.44 -1.12
C SER A 202 -3.62 -9.08 -1.78
N TRP A 203 -2.37 -8.82 -2.16
CA TRP A 203 -2.05 -7.69 -3.03
C TRP A 203 -2.52 -7.99 -4.46
N PRO A 204 -2.91 -6.97 -5.24
CA PRO A 204 -3.08 -7.13 -6.67
C PRO A 204 -1.82 -7.70 -7.34
N ASP A 205 -2.01 -8.71 -8.19
CA ASP A 205 -0.92 -9.35 -8.95
C ASP A 205 -0.11 -8.31 -9.73
N LEU A 206 1.19 -8.26 -9.45
CA LEU A 206 2.09 -7.30 -10.07
C LEU A 206 2.95 -7.99 -11.12
N VAL A 207 2.54 -7.89 -12.37
CA VAL A 207 3.36 -8.28 -13.53
C VAL A 207 4.03 -7.04 -14.13
N VAL A 208 5.36 -7.06 -14.22
CA VAL A 208 6.18 -5.95 -14.73
C VAL A 208 6.97 -6.42 -15.94
N VAL A 209 6.89 -5.68 -17.04
CA VAL A 209 7.75 -5.88 -18.21
C VAL A 209 9.11 -5.23 -17.93
N LEU A 210 10.18 -5.99 -18.11
CA LEU A 210 11.53 -5.50 -17.91
C LEU A 210 12.04 -4.90 -19.22
N ARG A 211 12.33 -3.60 -19.21
CA ARG A 211 12.96 -2.89 -20.32
C ARG A 211 14.43 -2.67 -19.98
N THR A 212 15.31 -3.11 -20.86
CA THR A 212 16.74 -2.92 -20.66
C THR A 212 17.14 -1.48 -20.96
N LEU A 213 17.93 -0.91 -20.06
CA LEU A 213 18.58 0.37 -20.28
C LEU A 213 19.67 0.19 -21.34
N PRO A 214 19.79 1.12 -22.30
CA PRO A 214 20.94 1.14 -23.18
C PRO A 214 22.24 1.16 -22.36
N ALA A 215 23.25 0.44 -22.82
CA ALA A 215 24.56 0.34 -22.15
C ALA A 215 25.35 1.66 -22.13
N SER A 216 24.81 2.76 -22.67
CA SER A 216 25.51 4.02 -22.86
C SER A 216 26.04 4.63 -21.54
N ASP A 217 27.29 5.08 -21.65
CA ASP A 217 28.19 5.50 -20.60
C ASP A 217 27.69 6.70 -19.78
N ALA A 218 27.86 6.60 -18.46
CA ALA A 218 27.96 7.75 -17.57
C ALA A 218 29.44 8.00 -17.25
N ARG A 219 30.24 8.32 -18.28
CA ARG A 219 31.44 9.15 -18.05
C ARG A 219 30.99 10.60 -18.05
N SER A 220 30.37 11.03 -16.96
CA SER A 220 30.11 12.45 -16.70
C SER A 220 30.72 12.84 -15.36
N ASN A 221 32.04 12.68 -15.25
CA ASN A 221 32.86 13.41 -14.29
C ASN A 221 33.87 14.25 -15.10
N ALA A 222 33.40 15.40 -15.60
CA ALA A 222 34.19 16.61 -15.90
C ALA A 222 33.34 17.56 -16.77
N ALA A 223 32.46 18.34 -16.14
CA ALA A 223 32.02 19.59 -16.75
C ALA A 223 33.14 20.61 -16.55
N THR A 224 34.12 20.63 -17.47
CA THR A 224 35.09 21.73 -17.54
C THR A 224 34.42 22.87 -18.29
N PHE A 225 33.90 23.85 -17.57
CA PHE A 225 33.51 25.12 -18.17
C PHE A 225 34.77 25.93 -18.47
N GLY A 226 35.23 25.87 -19.71
CA GLY A 226 36.21 26.80 -20.25
C GLY A 226 35.47 27.99 -20.86
N GLY A 227 35.51 29.14 -20.19
CA GLY A 227 35.17 30.43 -20.78
C GLY A 227 36.43 31.03 -21.41
N GLY A 228 36.37 31.32 -22.70
CA GLY A 228 37.26 32.23 -23.41
C GLY A 228 36.45 33.40 -23.94
#